data_AF-A0A1B0C291-F1
#
_entry.id   AF-A0A1B0C291-F1
#
_cell.length_a   1.000
_cell.length_b   1.000
_cell.length_c   1.000
_cell.angle_alpha   90.00
_cell.angle_beta   90.00
_cell.angle_gamma   90.00
#
_symmetry.space_group_name_H-M   'P 1'
#
loop_
_entity.id
_entity.type
_entity.pdbx_description
1 polymer ?
#
loop_
_entity_poly.entity_id
_entity_poly.type
_entity_poly.pdbx_seq_one_letter_code
_entity_poly.pdbx_strand_id
1 'polypeptide(L)'
;MGYGNSWTTKDEIMKYWTFARLESLLQNMRIWEDDPFFNLVQEPIYNLLNYQKMRIVNKTKRFPKDGLYVITSHGTVAQLFDNVVALAMGLCVEEVDKNIIRWQKVECYRHLRALSAKLVTPPLTAADNFIFNQESFDTFYGLE
;
A
#
# COMPACT_ATOMS: atom_id res chain seq x y z
N MET A 1 2.34 14.53 -21.59
CA MET A 1 1.01 14.30 -22.17
C MET A 1 0.30 13.24 -21.34
N GLY A 2 -1.01 13.36 -21.08
CA GLY A 2 -1.82 12.42 -20.29
C GLY A 2 -2.26 11.18 -21.10
N TYR A 3 -3.22 10.41 -20.58
CA TYR A 3 -3.86 9.29 -21.29
C TYR A 3 -5.04 9.73 -22.18
N GLY A 4 -5.61 10.92 -21.96
CA GLY A 4 -6.63 11.46 -22.87
C GLY A 4 -7.86 10.55 -22.97
N ASN A 5 -8.18 10.10 -24.19
CA ASN A 5 -9.39 9.28 -24.44
C ASN A 5 -9.18 7.79 -24.17
N SER A 6 -7.94 7.31 -24.03
CA SER A 6 -7.66 5.93 -23.63
C SER A 6 -7.99 5.69 -22.15
N TRP A 7 -8.07 6.75 -21.34
CA TRP A 7 -8.49 6.68 -19.94
C TRP A 7 -10.00 6.40 -19.81
N THR A 8 -10.35 5.14 -19.58
CA THR A 8 -11.73 4.67 -19.37
C THR A 8 -11.95 4.02 -18.00
N THR A 9 -10.89 3.84 -17.22
CA THR A 9 -10.93 3.36 -15.84
C THR A 9 -11.71 4.34 -14.97
N LYS A 10 -12.91 3.89 -14.53
CA LYS A 10 -13.85 4.68 -13.72
C LYS A 10 -13.30 5.03 -12.33
N ASP A 11 -12.38 4.22 -11.83
CA ASP A 11 -11.71 4.46 -10.57
C ASP A 11 -10.35 5.10 -10.87
N GLU A 12 -10.22 6.38 -10.50
CA GLU A 12 -8.93 7.02 -10.40
C GLU A 12 -7.98 6.10 -9.61
N ILE A 13 -6.81 5.79 -10.16
CA ILE A 13 -5.81 5.02 -9.39
C ILE A 13 -5.19 6.00 -8.40
N MET A 14 -5.84 6.07 -7.24
CA MET A 14 -5.54 7.01 -6.17
C MET A 14 -4.47 6.49 -5.21
N LYS A 15 -4.14 5.19 -5.27
CA LYS A 15 -3.28 4.54 -4.29
C LYS A 15 -2.17 3.75 -4.99
N TYR A 16 -1.01 4.38 -5.21
CA TYR A 16 0.20 3.64 -5.57
C TYR A 16 1.43 4.18 -4.83
N TRP A 17 2.38 3.30 -4.55
CA TRP A 17 3.60 3.54 -3.76
C TRP A 17 4.84 3.29 -4.61
N THR A 18 5.97 3.96 -4.31
CA THR A 18 7.25 3.52 -4.87
C THR A 18 7.71 2.25 -4.14
N PHE A 19 8.33 1.32 -4.88
CA PHE A 19 8.83 0.07 -4.29
C PHE A 19 9.84 0.32 -3.15
N ALA A 20 10.76 1.27 -3.32
CA ALA A 20 11.75 1.63 -2.29
C ALA A 20 11.13 2.16 -0.98
N ARG A 21 9.99 2.87 -1.05
CA ARG A 21 9.30 3.37 0.14
C ARG A 21 8.61 2.26 0.90
N LEU A 22 8.03 1.32 0.16
CA LEU A 22 7.46 0.13 0.75
C LEU A 22 8.53 -0.69 1.48
N GLU A 23 9.71 -0.89 0.88
CA GLU A 23 10.83 -1.55 1.56
C GLU A 23 11.27 -0.83 2.83
N SER A 24 11.39 0.51 2.80
CA SER A 24 11.74 1.30 3.98
C SER A 24 10.68 1.18 5.08
N LEU A 25 9.39 1.20 4.71
CA LEU A 25 8.32 0.96 5.67
C LEU A 25 8.50 -0.42 6.30
N LEU A 26 8.63 -1.48 5.49
CA LEU A 26 8.81 -2.86 5.95
C LEU A 26 10.06 -3.04 6.86
N GLN A 27 11.16 -2.35 6.56
CA GLN A 27 12.36 -2.35 7.40
C GLN A 27 12.13 -1.68 8.75
N ASN A 28 11.49 -0.51 8.77
CA ASN A 28 11.13 0.18 10.02
C ASN A 28 10.24 -0.72 10.89
N MET A 29 9.40 -1.57 10.29
CA MET A 29 8.51 -2.46 11.05
C MET A 29 9.19 -3.70 11.60
N ARG A 30 10.30 -4.15 11.00
CA ARG A 30 11.11 -5.25 11.57
C ARG A 30 11.67 -4.86 12.94
N ILE A 31 12.00 -3.58 13.12
CA ILE A 31 12.46 -3.02 14.41
C ILE A 31 11.35 -3.13 15.47
N TRP A 32 10.08 -3.22 15.09
CA TRP A 32 8.94 -3.37 16.02
C TRP A 32 8.61 -4.82 16.37
N GLU A 33 9.20 -5.82 15.70
CA GLU A 33 9.11 -7.23 16.12
C GLU A 33 9.77 -7.44 17.48
N ASP A 34 10.85 -6.68 17.72
CA ASP A 34 11.71 -6.82 18.88
C ASP A 34 11.23 -6.00 20.09
N ASP A 35 10.20 -5.14 19.94
CA ASP A 35 9.62 -4.35 21.03
C ASP A 35 8.08 -4.44 21.07
N PRO A 36 7.50 -5.33 21.89
CA PRO A 36 6.06 -5.49 22.03
C PRO A 36 5.37 -4.32 22.76
N PHE A 37 6.13 -3.38 23.33
CA PHE A 37 5.63 -2.18 23.98
C PHE A 37 5.75 -0.94 23.10
N PHE A 38 6.31 -1.07 21.88
CA PHE A 38 6.47 0.04 20.97
C PHE A 38 5.13 0.73 20.71
N ASN A 39 5.14 2.05 20.83
CA ASN A 39 3.95 2.87 20.66
C ASN A 39 3.68 3.01 19.16
N LEU A 40 3.10 1.96 18.57
CA LEU A 40 2.63 1.88 17.17
C LEU A 40 1.80 3.11 16.75
N VAL A 41 1.23 3.83 17.72
CA VAL A 41 0.15 4.80 17.57
C VAL A 41 0.56 6.15 16.94
N GLN A 42 1.83 6.57 16.94
CA GLN A 42 2.11 7.98 16.60
C GLN A 42 2.81 8.28 15.27
N GLU A 43 3.92 7.65 14.91
CA GLU A 43 4.63 8.02 13.66
C GLU A 43 4.44 7.04 12.52
N PRO A 44 4.56 5.72 12.70
CA PRO A 44 4.65 4.85 11.53
C PRO A 44 3.29 4.47 10.94
N ILE A 45 2.29 4.24 11.79
CA ILE A 45 0.88 4.11 11.36
C ILE A 45 0.40 5.43 10.78
N TYR A 46 0.73 6.54 11.43
CA TYR A 46 0.40 7.86 10.91
C TYR A 46 1.06 8.10 9.56
N ASN A 47 2.31 7.67 9.34
CA ASN A 47 2.96 7.71 8.03
C ASN A 47 2.29 6.77 7.03
N LEU A 48 1.86 5.57 7.44
CA LEU A 48 1.13 4.66 6.55
C LEU A 48 -0.25 5.22 6.13
N LEU A 49 -0.94 5.91 7.04
CA LEU A 49 -2.26 6.53 6.85
C LEU A 49 -2.19 7.90 6.16
N ASN A 50 -1.16 8.71 6.45
CA ASN A 50 -0.95 10.07 5.92
C ASN A 50 0.03 10.14 4.76
N TYR A 51 0.68 9.05 4.37
CA TYR A 51 1.36 9.02 3.08
C TYR A 51 0.30 9.12 2.01
N GLN A 52 0.06 10.39 1.66
CA GLN A 52 -0.87 10.86 0.65
C GLN A 52 -0.88 9.87 -0.50
N LYS A 53 -2.10 9.56 -0.95
CA LYS A 53 -2.47 9.20 -2.32
C LYS A 53 -1.58 9.94 -3.33
N MET A 54 -0.35 9.48 -3.50
CA MET A 54 0.67 10.27 -4.17
C MET A 54 0.52 9.97 -5.65
N ARG A 55 -0.12 10.95 -6.28
CA ARG A 55 -0.34 11.14 -7.70
C ARG A 55 -1.48 10.29 -8.24
N ILE A 56 -2.48 11.02 -8.71
CA ILE A 56 -3.61 10.49 -9.44
C ILE A 56 -3.08 10.18 -10.84
N VAL A 57 -3.05 8.91 -11.20
CA VAL A 57 -2.99 8.53 -12.61
C VAL A 57 -4.40 8.68 -13.16
N ASN A 58 -4.54 9.56 -14.15
CA ASN A 58 -5.82 9.93 -14.74
C ASN A 58 -5.67 10.40 -16.18
N LYS A 59 -6.78 10.86 -16.76
CA LYS A 59 -6.83 11.45 -18.10
C LYS A 59 -5.73 12.48 -18.40
N THR A 60 -5.30 13.26 -17.42
CA THR A 60 -4.33 14.36 -17.59
C THR A 60 -2.92 14.02 -17.13
N LYS A 61 -2.75 13.02 -16.26
CA LYS A 61 -1.46 12.60 -15.70
C LYS A 61 -1.20 11.13 -15.95
N ARG A 62 -0.09 10.85 -16.66
CA ARG A 62 0.39 9.49 -16.88
C ARG A 62 1.08 8.90 -15.66
N PHE A 63 1.17 7.57 -15.67
CA PHE A 63 2.00 6.81 -14.75
C PHE A 63 3.45 7.29 -14.83
N PRO A 64 4.18 7.40 -13.71
CA PRO A 64 5.54 7.94 -13.75
C PRO A 64 6.53 7.02 -14.47
N LYS A 65 7.52 7.62 -15.15
CA LYS A 65 8.59 6.92 -15.91
C LYS A 65 9.80 6.52 -15.08
N ASP A 66 9.91 7.07 -13.87
CA ASP A 66 11.12 7.11 -13.05
C ASP A 66 11.31 5.88 -12.15
N GLY A 67 10.44 4.87 -12.23
CA GLY A 67 10.67 3.65 -11.46
C GLY A 67 9.54 2.64 -11.46
N LEU A 68 9.64 1.72 -10.50
CA LEU A 68 8.65 0.70 -10.20
C LEU A 68 7.75 1.17 -9.07
N TYR A 69 6.46 0.99 -9.30
CA TYR A 69 5.40 1.44 -8.42
C TYR A 69 4.43 0.30 -8.12
N VAL A 70 4.00 0.24 -6.87
CA VAL A 70 3.03 -0.74 -6.36
C VAL A 70 1.67 -0.10 -6.33
N ILE A 71 0.69 -0.64 -7.06
CA ILE A 71 -0.71 -0.20 -6.97
C ILE A 71 -1.36 -0.90 -5.79
N THR A 72 -1.51 -0.20 -4.67
CA THR A 72 -2.00 -0.79 -3.42
C THR A 72 -3.52 -0.99 -3.40
N SER A 73 -4.23 -0.60 -4.46
CA SER A 73 -5.66 -0.88 -4.67
C SER A 73 -5.93 -2.03 -5.63
N HIS A 74 -4.90 -2.75 -6.10
CA HIS A 74 -5.05 -3.80 -7.11
C HIS A 74 -4.75 -5.20 -6.55
N GLY A 75 -5.45 -6.19 -7.10
CA GLY A 75 -5.24 -7.61 -6.82
C GLY A 75 -5.30 -7.97 -5.34
N THR A 76 -4.52 -8.98 -4.97
CA THR A 76 -4.43 -9.50 -3.60
C THR A 76 -3.77 -8.53 -2.61
N VAL A 77 -2.99 -7.56 -3.10
CA VAL A 77 -2.36 -6.51 -2.27
C VAL A 77 -3.40 -5.54 -1.72
N ALA A 78 -4.49 -5.29 -2.44
CA ALA A 78 -5.56 -4.39 -2.01
C ALA A 78 -6.16 -4.78 -0.66
N GLN A 79 -6.58 -6.05 -0.53
CA GLN A 79 -7.19 -6.54 0.71
C GLN A 79 -6.20 -6.53 1.88
N LEU A 80 -4.95 -6.89 1.62
CA LEU A 80 -3.91 -6.90 2.65
C LEU A 80 -3.62 -5.47 3.12
N PHE A 81 -3.56 -4.51 2.20
CA PHE A 81 -3.36 -3.10 2.51
C PHE A 81 -4.53 -2.52 3.32
N ASP A 82 -5.76 -2.76 2.88
CA ASP A 82 -6.96 -2.25 3.58
C ASP A 82 -7.10 -2.84 4.99
N ASN A 83 -6.74 -4.12 5.20
CA ASN A 83 -6.73 -4.74 6.53
C ASN A 83 -5.74 -4.05 7.49
N VAL A 84 -4.55 -3.72 6.99
CA VAL A 84 -3.54 -2.99 7.76
C VAL A 84 -4.07 -1.60 8.13
N VAL A 85 -4.59 -0.86 7.14
CA VAL A 85 -5.14 0.48 7.34
C VAL A 85 -6.28 0.46 8.37
N ALA A 86 -7.21 -0.49 8.26
CA ALA A 86 -8.35 -0.61 9.18
C ALA A 86 -7.90 -0.84 10.63
N LEU A 87 -6.97 -1.78 10.84
CA LEU A 87 -6.43 -2.07 12.18
C LEU A 87 -5.61 -0.90 12.72
N ALA A 88 -4.85 -0.25 11.85
CA ALA A 88 -4.03 0.89 12.21
C ALA A 88 -4.87 2.11 12.61
N MET A 89 -5.97 2.40 11.90
CA MET A 89 -6.94 3.44 12.31
C MET A 89 -7.59 3.11 13.65
N GLY A 90 -7.90 1.83 13.91
CA GLY A 90 -8.46 1.40 15.20
C GLY A 90 -7.54 1.66 16.39
N LEU A 91 -6.22 1.65 16.16
CA LEU A 91 -5.20 1.97 17.17
C LEU A 91 -5.04 3.48 17.45
N CYS A 92 -5.57 4.35 16.58
CA CYS A 92 -5.56 5.80 16.77
C CYS A 92 -6.73 6.31 17.64
N VAL A 93 -7.64 5.44 18.08
CA VAL A 93 -8.80 5.80 18.90
C VAL A 93 -8.40 5.73 20.38
N GLU A 94 -8.45 6.86 21.09
CA GLU A 94 -7.92 7.03 22.46
C GLU A 94 -8.68 6.21 23.54
N GLU A 95 -9.89 5.73 23.26
CA GLU A 95 -10.79 5.11 24.25
C GLU A 95 -10.86 3.56 24.20
N VAL A 96 -9.88 2.90 23.59
CA VAL A 96 -9.92 1.44 23.40
C VAL A 96 -9.28 0.70 24.58
N ASP A 97 -9.91 -0.39 25.04
CA ASP A 97 -9.38 -1.28 26.08
C ASP A 97 -7.95 -1.76 25.76
N LYS A 98 -7.06 -1.78 26.76
CA LYS A 98 -5.64 -2.15 26.58
C LYS A 98 -5.44 -3.54 25.97
N ASN A 99 -6.32 -4.49 26.25
CA ASN A 99 -6.28 -5.84 25.66
C ASN A 99 -6.72 -5.82 24.19
N ILE A 100 -7.69 -4.98 23.84
CA ILE A 100 -8.10 -4.78 22.45
C ILE A 100 -6.96 -4.12 21.67
N ILE A 101 -6.31 -3.08 22.23
CA ILE A 101 -5.14 -2.44 21.63
C ILE A 101 -4.03 -3.48 21.40
N ARG A 102 -3.72 -4.32 22.40
CA ARG A 102 -2.68 -5.35 22.26
C ARG A 102 -3.00 -6.34 21.14
N TRP A 103 -4.24 -6.81 21.07
CA TRP A 103 -4.67 -7.73 20.00
C TRP A 103 -4.62 -7.05 18.62
N GLN A 104 -5.11 -5.82 18.49
CA GLN A 104 -5.06 -5.06 17.25
C GLN A 104 -3.63 -4.80 16.78
N LYS A 105 -2.69 -4.53 17.69
CA LYS A 105 -1.26 -4.40 17.38
C LYS A 105 -0.71 -5.69 16.76
N VAL A 106 -0.99 -6.84 17.37
CA VAL A 106 -0.57 -8.16 16.89
C VAL A 106 -1.17 -8.47 15.51
N GLU A 107 -2.46 -8.20 15.32
CA GLU A 107 -3.12 -8.43 14.04
C GLU A 107 -2.65 -7.49 12.94
N CYS A 108 -2.48 -6.21 13.25
CA CYS A 108 -1.95 -5.22 12.30
C CYS A 108 -0.59 -5.69 11.78
N TYR A 109 0.27 -6.11 12.70
CA TYR A 109 1.58 -6.67 12.40
C TYR A 109 1.51 -7.97 11.57
N ARG A 110 0.57 -8.88 11.87
CA ARG A 110 0.36 -10.11 11.07
C ARG A 110 -0.02 -9.78 9.61
N HIS A 111 -0.96 -8.85 9.42
CA HIS A 111 -1.36 -8.42 8.08
C HIS A 111 -0.23 -7.70 7.34
N LEU A 112 0.58 -6.93 8.07
CA LEU A 112 1.78 -6.30 7.54
C LEU A 112 2.84 -7.30 7.07
N ARG A 113 3.10 -8.37 7.82
CA ARG A 113 3.98 -9.46 7.38
C ARG A 113 3.45 -10.15 6.13
N ALA A 114 2.14 -10.41 6.07
CA ALA A 114 1.52 -11.01 4.89
C ALA A 114 1.63 -10.09 3.66
N LEU A 115 1.40 -8.79 3.83
CA LEU A 115 1.59 -7.76 2.81
C LEU A 115 3.05 -7.76 2.33
N SER A 116 4.01 -7.67 3.26
CA SER A 116 5.45 -7.74 2.99
C SER A 116 5.84 -8.95 2.15
N ALA A 117 5.44 -10.15 2.60
CA ALA A 117 5.72 -11.40 1.92
C ALA A 117 5.13 -11.41 0.51
N LYS A 118 3.91 -10.90 0.33
CA LYS A 118 3.27 -10.83 -0.98
C LYS A 118 4.02 -9.89 -1.91
N LEU A 119 4.55 -8.78 -1.42
CA LEU A 119 5.24 -7.77 -2.22
C LEU A 119 6.64 -8.19 -2.67
N VAL A 120 7.35 -9.00 -1.87
CA VAL A 120 8.66 -9.57 -2.26
C VAL A 120 8.53 -10.87 -3.05
N THR A 121 7.33 -11.45 -3.12
CA THR A 121 7.05 -12.65 -3.90
C THR A 121 6.54 -12.24 -5.28
N PRO A 122 7.14 -12.72 -6.37
CA PRO A 122 6.65 -12.43 -7.72
C PRO A 122 5.18 -12.84 -7.87
N PRO A 123 4.31 -12.01 -8.47
CA PRO A 123 2.94 -12.42 -8.76
C PRO A 123 2.96 -13.61 -9.74
N LEU A 124 2.22 -14.66 -9.38
CA LEU A 124 2.19 -15.92 -10.13
C LEU A 124 1.50 -15.78 -11.50
N THR A 125 0.70 -14.72 -11.68
CA THR A 125 -0.04 -14.46 -12.92
C THR A 125 -0.03 -12.96 -13.22
N ALA A 126 -0.11 -12.61 -14.51
CA ALA A 126 -0.20 -11.22 -14.94
C ALA A 126 -1.45 -10.50 -14.37
N ALA A 127 -2.54 -11.24 -14.13
CA ALA A 127 -3.79 -10.70 -13.57
C ALA A 127 -3.66 -10.29 -12.10
N ASP A 128 -2.76 -10.92 -11.34
CA ASP A 128 -2.45 -10.55 -9.95
C ASP A 128 -1.21 -9.63 -9.89
N ASN A 129 -0.83 -9.00 -11.00
CA ASN A 129 0.27 -8.06 -10.98
C ASN A 129 -0.16 -6.77 -10.27
N PHE A 130 0.69 -6.33 -9.35
CA PHE A 130 0.50 -5.10 -8.57
C PHE A 130 1.73 -4.20 -8.64
N ILE A 131 2.82 -4.63 -9.31
CA ILE A 131 4.03 -3.85 -9.53
C ILE A 131 4.11 -3.47 -11.00
N PHE A 132 4.20 -2.17 -11.26
CA PHE A 132 4.23 -1.64 -12.61
C PHE A 132 5.33 -0.60 -12.80
N ASN A 133 5.96 -0.62 -13.97
CA ASN A 133 6.56 0.57 -14.56
C ASN A 133 5.53 1.20 -15.52
N GLN A 134 5.82 2.33 -16.16
CA GLN A 134 4.85 2.94 -17.07
C GLN A 134 4.45 2.01 -18.22
N GLU A 135 5.39 1.29 -18.85
CA GLU A 135 5.09 0.44 -20.00
C GLU A 135 4.17 -0.74 -19.64
N SER A 136 4.47 -1.42 -18.53
CA SER A 136 3.63 -2.54 -18.07
C SER A 136 2.29 -2.06 -17.54
N PHE A 137 2.23 -0.85 -16.96
CA PHE A 137 0.98 -0.21 -16.56
C PHE A 137 0.10 0.09 -17.78
N ASP A 138 0.66 0.78 -18.78
CA ASP A 138 -0.04 1.19 -19.99
C ASP A 138 -0.55 -0.07 -20.74
N THR A 139 0.28 -1.10 -20.85
CA THR A 139 -0.10 -2.39 -21.46
C THR A 139 -1.21 -3.09 -20.70
N PHE A 140 -1.13 -3.14 -19.36
CA PHE A 140 -2.10 -3.84 -18.52
C PHE A 140 -3.48 -3.19 -18.57
N TYR A 141 -3.54 -1.86 -18.58
CA TYR A 141 -4.80 -1.09 -18.62
C TYR A 141 -5.23 -0.71 -20.05
N GLY A 142 -4.47 -1.10 -21.08
CA GLY A 142 -4.77 -0.76 -22.48
C GLY A 142 -4.75 0.75 -22.73
N LEU A 143 -3.82 1.47 -22.11
CA LEU A 143 -3.72 2.93 -22.16
C LEU A 143 -2.71 3.37 -23.22
N GLU A 144 -3.10 4.39 -23.98
CA GLU A 144 -2.27 5.02 -25.02
C GLU A 144 -1.78 6.41 -24.65
#